data_AF-S4NZI4-F1
#
_entry.id   AF-S4NZI4-F1
#
_cell.length_a   1.000
_cell.length_b   1.000
_cell.length_c   1.000
_cell.angle_alpha   90.00
_cell.angle_beta   90.00
_cell.angle_gamma   90.00
#
_symmetry.space_group_name_H-M   'P 1'
#
loop_
_entity.id
_entity.type
_entity.pdbx_description
1 polymer ?
#
loop_
_entity_poly.entity_id
_entity_poly.type
_entity_poly.pdbx_seq_one_letter_code
_entity_poly.pdbx_strand_id
1 'polypeptide(L)'
;EIKKIVQANEKVFCDSDPLFYIKYLNAYVGTPDLEEGFNVSKPTTPHECRLRDMTYSAPITVDIEYIRGNQRVIKNKQLIGRMPLMLRSSNC
;
A
#
# COMPACT_ATOMS: atom_id res chain seq x y z
N GLU A 1 -8.62 6.40 -9.11
CA GLU A 1 -7.50 7.22 -9.64
C GLU A 1 -6.12 6.75 -9.23
N ILE A 2 -5.94 6.18 -8.02
CA ILE A 2 -4.62 5.67 -7.57
C ILE A 2 -3.98 4.68 -8.57
N LYS A 3 -4.80 3.83 -9.22
CA LYS A 3 -4.34 2.91 -10.26
C LYS A 3 -3.72 3.62 -11.47
N LYS A 4 -4.21 4.81 -11.85
CA LYS A 4 -3.64 5.61 -12.95
C LYS A 4 -2.27 6.16 -12.59
N ILE A 5 -2.08 6.60 -11.34
CA ILE A 5 -0.78 7.10 -10.84
C ILE A 5 0.25 5.96 -10.85
N VAL A 6 -0.16 4.78 -10.39
CA VAL A 6 0.70 3.59 -10.40
C VAL A 6 1.02 3.15 -11.82
N GLN A 7 0.05 3.21 -12.73
CA GLN A 7 0.27 2.92 -14.15
C GLN A 7 1.22 3.92 -14.82
N ALA A 8 1.15 5.20 -14.46
CA ALA A 8 2.08 6.20 -14.96
C ALA A 8 3.53 5.98 -14.48
N ASN A 9 3.69 5.39 -13.29
CA ASN A 9 4.98 5.07 -12.68
C ASN A 9 5.22 3.55 -12.64
N GLU A 10 4.85 2.84 -13.71
CA GLU A 10 4.84 1.37 -13.72
C GLU A 10 6.23 0.78 -13.44
N LYS A 11 7.32 1.37 -13.95
CA LYS A 11 8.67 0.82 -13.85
C LYS A 11 9.63 1.82 -13.21
N VAL A 12 10.36 1.33 -12.20
CA VAL A 12 11.47 2.03 -11.55
C VAL A 12 12.75 1.26 -11.84
N PHE A 13 13.76 1.96 -12.34
CA PHE A 13 15.07 1.40 -12.66
C PHE A 13 16.09 1.79 -11.59
N CYS A 14 17.04 0.91 -11.33
CA CYS A 14 18.21 1.25 -10.51
C CYS A 14 19.24 1.99 -11.36
N ASP A 15 19.81 3.07 -10.83
CA ASP A 15 20.88 3.82 -11.51
C ASP A 15 22.20 3.03 -11.52
N SER A 16 22.44 2.21 -10.50
CA SER A 16 23.65 1.40 -10.39
C SER A 16 23.63 0.13 -11.25
N ASP A 17 22.46 -0.46 -11.49
CA ASP A 17 22.29 -1.72 -12.22
C ASP A 17 21.15 -1.63 -13.23
N PRO A 18 21.43 -1.49 -14.54
CA PRO A 18 20.39 -1.34 -15.56
C PRO A 18 19.54 -2.60 -15.79
N LEU A 19 19.98 -3.75 -15.28
CA LEU A 19 19.24 -5.02 -15.32
C LEU A 19 18.19 -5.15 -14.20
N PHE A 20 18.32 -4.35 -13.14
CA PHE A 20 17.41 -4.40 -12.00
C PHE A 20 16.29 -3.36 -12.17
N TYR A 21 15.06 -3.85 -12.28
CA TYR A 21 13.87 -3.01 -12.25
C TYR A 21 12.84 -3.54 -11.26
N ILE A 22 12.06 -2.61 -10.73
CA ILE A 22 10.83 -2.88 -9.98
C ILE A 22 9.66 -2.41 -10.85
N LYS A 23 8.71 -3.30 -11.06
CA LYS A 23 7.48 -3.05 -11.81
C LYS A 23 6.28 -3.14 -10.88
N TYR A 24 5.47 -2.10 -10.84
CA TYR A 24 4.19 -2.11 -10.14
C TYR A 24 3.10 -2.67 -11.05
N LEU A 25 2.42 -3.73 -10.61
CA LEU A 25 1.34 -4.37 -11.36
C LEU A 25 -0.01 -3.77 -11.01
N ASN A 26 -0.30 -3.68 -9.71
CA ASN A 26 -1.58 -3.19 -9.23
C ASN A 26 -1.44 -2.59 -7.83
N ALA A 27 -2.41 -1.77 -7.46
CA ALA A 27 -2.51 -1.17 -6.15
C ALA A 27 -3.93 -1.27 -5.59
N TYR A 28 -4.02 -1.54 -4.29
CA TYR A 28 -5.25 -1.71 -3.56
C TYR A 28 -5.22 -0.84 -2.30
N VAL A 29 -6.35 -0.21 -2.03
CA VAL A 29 -6.60 0.48 -0.77
C VAL A 29 -7.44 -0.47 0.09
N GLY A 30 -6.90 -0.84 1.25
CA GLY A 30 -7.58 -1.70 2.20
C GLY A 30 -8.70 -0.99 2.97
N THR A 31 -9.21 -1.68 3.97
CA THR A 31 -10.12 -1.12 4.98
C THR A 31 -9.34 -0.39 6.07
N PRO A 32 -9.96 0.56 6.76
CA PRO A 32 -9.36 1.26 7.89
C PRO A 32 -9.04 0.28 9.01
N ASP A 33 -7.76 0.17 9.35
CA ASP A 33 -7.28 -0.64 10.45
C ASP A 33 -6.31 0.15 11.32
N LEU A 34 -6.17 -0.24 12.59
CA LEU A 34 -5.16 0.28 13.49
C LEU A 34 -4.22 -0.84 13.89
N GLU A 35 -2.93 -0.57 13.78
CA GLU A 35 -1.89 -1.41 14.35
C GLU A 35 -1.68 -0.99 15.81
N GLU A 36 -2.19 -1.78 16.75
CA GLU A 36 -2.03 -1.54 18.19
C GLU A 36 -0.75 -2.21 18.78
N GLY A 37 0.18 -2.64 17.93
CA GLY A 37 1.36 -3.43 18.30
C GLY A 37 1.11 -4.95 18.25
N PHE A 38 2.19 -5.74 18.22
CA PHE A 38 2.17 -7.21 18.09
C PHE A 38 1.55 -7.77 16.80
N ASN A 39 1.62 -7.05 15.67
CA ASN A 39 1.01 -7.45 14.38
C ASN A 39 -0.51 -7.74 14.45
N VAL A 40 -1.21 -7.22 15.48
CA VAL A 40 -2.66 -7.32 15.56
C VAL A 40 -3.26 -6.05 14.98
N SER A 41 -3.87 -6.19 13.80
CA SER A 41 -4.68 -5.14 13.21
C SER A 41 -6.14 -5.28 13.66
N LYS A 42 -6.72 -4.18 14.11
CA LYS A 42 -8.15 -4.12 14.43
C LYS A 42 -8.85 -3.14 13.49
N PRO A 43 -10.06 -3.47 13.01
CA PRO A 43 -10.89 -2.49 12.33
C PRO A 43 -11.23 -1.37 13.32
N THR A 44 -11.06 -0.12 12.89
CA THR A 44 -11.33 1.04 13.75
C THR A 44 -12.53 1.82 13.25
N THR A 45 -13.20 2.51 14.17
CA THR A 45 -14.27 3.45 13.83
C THR A 45 -13.76 4.88 13.85
N PRO A 46 -14.32 5.79 13.03
CA PRO A 46 -13.96 7.21 13.08
C PRO A 46 -14.06 7.85 14.47
N HIS A 47 -15.03 7.41 15.28
CA HIS A 47 -15.22 7.94 16.62
C HIS A 47 -14.10 7.50 17.57
N GLU A 48 -13.63 6.26 17.45
CA GLU A 48 -12.48 5.77 18.22
C GLU A 48 -11.20 6.53 17.86
N CYS A 49 -10.93 6.74 16.57
CA CYS A 49 -9.79 7.55 16.13
C CYS A 49 -9.83 8.97 16.71
N ARG A 50 -11.01 9.58 16.81
CA ARG A 50 -11.19 10.92 17.38
C ARG A 50 -10.97 10.95 18.90
N LEU A 51 -11.37 9.91 19.63
CA LEU A 51 -11.18 9.84 21.09
C LEU A 51 -9.72 9.60 21.48
N ARG A 52 -8.94 8.93 20.62
CA ARG A 52 -7.55 8.54 20.88
C ARG A 52 -6.54 9.44 20.16
N ASP A 53 -7.00 10.52 19.53
CA ASP A 53 -6.18 11.42 18.69
C ASP A 53 -5.36 10.68 17.62
N MET A 54 -5.96 9.67 17.00
CA MET A 54 -5.35 8.84 15.96
C MET A 54 -5.88 9.21 14.57
N THR A 55 -5.09 8.88 13.53
CA THR A 55 -5.49 9.12 12.14
C THR A 55 -6.26 7.94 11.57
N TYR A 56 -7.50 8.19 11.13
CA TYR A 56 -8.30 7.20 10.39
C TYR A 56 -7.65 6.92 9.03
N SER A 57 -6.95 5.80 8.91
CA SER A 57 -6.14 5.47 7.74
C SER A 57 -6.30 4.01 7.34
N ALA A 58 -6.23 3.73 6.04
CA ALA A 58 -6.20 2.39 5.47
C ALA A 58 -4.81 2.05 4.93
N PRO A 59 -4.43 0.76 4.93
CA PRO A 59 -3.18 0.30 4.35
C PRO A 59 -3.29 0.28 2.83
N ILE A 60 -2.29 0.85 2.15
CA ILE A 60 -2.12 0.70 0.71
C ILE A 60 -1.20 -0.49 0.46
N THR A 61 -1.72 -1.47 -0.27
CA THR A 61 -0.96 -2.65 -0.68
C THR A 61 -0.77 -2.65 -2.19
N VAL A 62 0.39 -3.11 -2.64
CA VAL A 62 0.72 -3.17 -4.07
C VAL A 62 1.23 -4.56 -4.43
N ASP A 63 0.99 -4.93 -5.69
CA ASP A 63 1.61 -6.09 -6.30
C ASP A 63 2.83 -5.59 -7.08
N ILE A 64 4.01 -6.11 -6.75
CA ILE A 64 5.28 -5.75 -7.38
C ILE A 64 5.92 -6.96 -8.05
N GLU A 65 6.48 -6.72 -9.22
CA GLU A 65 7.33 -7.65 -9.94
C GLU A 65 8.74 -7.08 -9.96
N TYR A 66 9.73 -7.85 -9.55
CA TYR A 66 11.13 -7.44 -9.62
C TYR A 66 12.01 -8.60 -10.06
N ILE A 67 13.17 -8.27 -10.63
CA ILE A 67 14.14 -9.26 -11.06
C ILE A 67 15.11 -9.54 -9.90
N ARG A 68 15.27 -10.82 -9.54
CA ARG A 68 16.32 -11.26 -8.61
C ARG A 68 17.26 -12.18 -9.38
N GLY A 69 18.41 -11.65 -9.78
CA GLY A 69 19.35 -12.36 -10.67
C GLY A 69 18.75 -12.54 -12.06
N ASN A 70 18.50 -13.80 -12.46
CA ASN A 70 17.92 -14.13 -13.77
C ASN A 70 16.43 -14.53 -13.72
N GLN A 71 15.80 -14.46 -12.54
CA GLN A 71 14.41 -14.88 -12.33
C GLN A 71 13.51 -13.69 -12.00
N ARG A 72 12.30 -13.70 -12.58
CA ARG A 72 11.24 -12.74 -12.28
C ARG A 72 10.49 -13.21 -11.04
N VAL A 73 10.50 -12.40 -9.99
CA VAL A 73 9.81 -12.67 -8.73
C VAL A 73 8.65 -11.71 -8.59
N ILE A 74 7.46 -12.27 -8.36
CA ILE A 74 6.25 -11.51 -8.09
C ILE A 74 5.97 -11.58 -6.60
N LYS A 75 5.85 -10.42 -5.95
CA LYS A 75 5.38 -10.29 -4.58
C LYS A 75 4.03 -9.59 -4.58
N ASN A 76 3.03 -10.28 -4.06
CA ASN A 76 1.68 -9.77 -3.95
C ASN A 76 1.45 -9.15 -2.55
N LYS A 77 0.56 -8.17 -2.47
CA LYS A 77 0.11 -7.54 -1.21
C LYS A 77 1.24 -6.93 -0.37
N GLN A 78 2.24 -6.33 -1.01
CA GLN A 78 3.29 -5.61 -0.30
C GLN A 78 2.73 -4.29 0.26
N LEU A 79 2.83 -4.09 1.58
CA LEU A 79 2.47 -2.82 2.21
C LEU A 79 3.48 -1.75 1.79
N ILE A 80 3.00 -0.62 1.27
CA ILE A 80 3.83 0.55 0.92
C ILE A 80 3.63 1.73 1.85
N GLY A 81 2.47 1.78 2.54
CA GLY A 81 2.15 2.88 3.43
C GLY A 81 0.67 2.90 3.78
N ARG A 82 0.25 4.00 4.41
CA ARG A 82 -1.12 4.20 4.88
C ARG A 82 -1.68 5.49 4.29
N MET A 83 -2.96 5.47 3.91
CA MET A 83 -3.68 6.62 3.36
C MET A 83 -4.77 7.06 4.34
N PRO A 84 -4.86 8.34 4.71
CA PRO A 84 -6.02 8.85 5.41
C PRO A 84 -7.30 8.62 4.59
N LEU A 85 -8.31 8.04 5.22
CA LEU A 85 -9.60 7.75 4.59
C LEU A 85 -10.58 8.90 4.86
N MET A 86 -11.31 9.29 3.82
CA MET A 86 -12.37 10.28 3.96
C MET A 86 -13.62 9.63 4.56
N LEU A 87 -14.22 10.29 5.55
CA LEU A 87 -15.47 9.85 6.14
C LEU A 87 -16.58 9.80 5.08
N ARG A 88 -17.42 8.75 5.13
CA ARG A 88 -18.48 8.47 4.14
C ARG A 88 -17.99 8.19 2.72
N SER A 89 -16.70 7.93 2.52
CA SER A 89 -16.21 7.34 1.27
C SER A 89 -16.60 5.86 1.16
N SER A 90 -16.46 5.26 -0.02
CA SER A 90 -16.83 3.86 -0.26
C SER A 90 -16.08 2.83 0.59
N ASN A 91 -14.94 3.22 1.16
CA ASN A 91 -14.09 2.36 2.00
C ASN A 91 -14.18 2.73 3.50
N CYS A 92 -15.11 3.63 3.87
CA CYS A 92 -15.39 4.03 5.25
C CYS A 92 -16.51 3.18 5.86
#